data_AF-A0A957J831-F1
#
_entry.id   AF-A0A957J831-F1
#
_cell.length_a   1.000
_cell.length_b   1.000
_cell.length_c   1.000
_cell.angle_alpha   90.00
_cell.angle_beta   90.00
_cell.angle_gamma   90.00
#
_symmetry.space_group_name_H-M   'P 1'
#
loop_
_entity.id
_entity.type
_entity.pdbx_description
1 polymer ?
#
loop_
_entity_poly.entity_id
_entity_poly.type
_entity_poly.pdbx_seq_one_letter_code
_entity_poly.pdbx_strand_id
1 'polypeptide(L)' 'ELIAVVAESVAGSHPKALNKAIQQAVAQKTTVTVSFVKIVDDRWLIKTSSGKIARGANREKWLGER' A
#
# COMPACT_ATOMS: atom_id res chain seq x y z
N GLU A 1 -12.90 -6.03 10.44
CA GLU A 1 -12.33 -6.10 9.08
C GLU A 1 -10.85 -5.75 9.15
N LEU A 2 -9.97 -6.47 8.43
CA LEU A 2 -8.53 -6.14 8.38
C LEU A 2 -8.24 -5.29 7.15
N ILE A 3 -7.43 -4.24 7.32
CA ILE A 3 -7.16 -3.27 6.26
C ILE A 3 -5.69 -3.30 5.88
N ALA A 4 -5.45 -3.41 4.58
CA ALA A 4 -4.11 -3.39 4.00
C ALA A 4 -3.92 -2.16 3.11
N VAL A 5 -2.75 -1.54 3.23
CA VAL A 5 -2.27 -0.47 2.36
C VAL A 5 -1.03 -0.97 1.63
N VAL A 6 -1.04 -0.90 0.31
CA VAL A 6 0.13 -1.16 -0.53
C VAL A 6 0.46 0.12 -1.27
N ALA A 7 1.70 0.61 -1.12
CA ALA A 7 2.14 1.87 -1.70
C ALA A 7 3.49 1.71 -2.40
N GLU A 8 3.55 2.15 -3.65
CA GLU A 8 4.80 2.27 -4.39
C GLU A 8 5.67 3.37 -3.78
N SER A 9 6.98 3.15 -3.76
CA SER A 9 7.96 4.14 -3.35
C SER A 9 9.00 4.34 -4.45
N VAL A 10 9.51 5.56 -4.53
CA VAL A 10 10.58 5.94 -5.46
C VAL A 10 11.94 5.79 -4.80
N ALA A 11 12.99 5.71 -5.61
CA ALA A 11 14.37 5.67 -5.13
C ALA A 11 14.68 6.81 -4.14
N GLY A 12 15.42 6.49 -3.07
CA GLY A 12 15.73 7.43 -1.98
C GLY A 12 14.64 7.55 -0.90
N SER A 13 13.52 6.84 -1.06
CA SER A 13 12.51 6.71 0.01
C SER A 13 13.04 5.90 1.19
N HIS A 14 12.45 6.11 2.37
CA HIS A 14 12.76 5.36 3.59
C HIS A 14 11.55 4.47 3.96
N PRO A 15 11.47 3.21 3.51
CA PRO A 15 10.27 2.39 3.62
C PRO A 15 9.73 2.24 5.05
N LYS A 16 10.64 2.09 6.03
CA LYS A 16 10.25 2.00 7.46
C LYS A 16 9.59 3.28 7.97
N ALA A 17 10.12 4.45 7.58
CA ALA A 17 9.56 5.74 7.97
C ALA A 17 8.19 5.97 7.29
N LEU A 18 8.08 5.66 6.00
CA LEU A 18 6.82 5.74 5.26
C LEU A 18 5.74 4.83 5.85
N ASN A 19 6.11 3.60 6.22
CA ASN A 19 5.18 2.66 6.85
C ASN A 19 4.55 3.25 8.11
N LYS A 20 5.38 3.74 9.03
CA LYS A 20 4.93 4.39 10.27
C LYS A 20 4.10 5.64 9.99
N ALA A 21 4.53 6.47 9.05
CA ALA A 21 3.82 7.70 8.69
C ALA A 21 2.41 7.42 8.14
N ILE A 22 2.25 6.39 7.30
CA ILE A 22 0.94 5.96 6.77
C ILE A 22 0.03 5.50 7.91
N GLN A 23 0.53 4.63 8.80
CA GLN A 23 -0.25 4.14 9.94
C GLN A 23 -0.73 5.29 10.83
N GLN A 24 0.17 6.22 11.15
CA GLN A 24 -0.14 7.40 11.95
C GLN A 24 -1.15 8.32 11.25
N ALA A 25 -0.96 8.60 9.97
CA ALA A 25 -1.86 9.48 9.22
C ALA A 25 -3.29 8.92 9.12
N VAL A 26 -3.45 7.61 8.91
CA VAL A 26 -4.77 6.97 8.87
C VAL A 26 -5.43 7.01 10.25
N ALA A 27 -4.71 6.64 11.29
CA ALA A 27 -5.23 6.65 12.66
C ALA A 27 -5.62 8.06 13.14
N GLN A 28 -4.91 9.10 12.71
CA GLN A 28 -5.20 10.50 13.09
C GLN A 28 -6.37 11.10 12.32
N LYS A 29 -6.60 10.69 11.07
CA LYS A 29 -7.57 11.33 10.16
C LYS A 29 -8.85 10.53 9.97
N THR A 30 -8.90 9.30 10.47
CA THR A 30 -10.02 8.37 10.26
C THR A 30 -10.28 7.57 11.54
N THR A 31 -11.45 6.94 11.62
CA THR A 31 -11.83 6.02 12.71
C THR A 31 -11.35 4.58 12.49
N VAL A 32 -10.36 4.40 11.62
CA VAL A 32 -9.97 3.09 11.08
C VAL A 32 -8.50 2.81 11.37
N THR A 33 -8.17 1.55 11.70
CA THR A 33 -6.78 1.10 11.91
C THR A 33 -6.30 0.26 10.72
N VAL A 34 -5.08 0.55 10.25
CA VAL A 34 -4.43 -0.23 9.19
C VAL A 34 -3.68 -1.41 9.80
N SER A 35 -4.03 -2.62 9.38
CA SER A 35 -3.41 -3.87 9.85
C SER A 35 -2.08 -4.16 9.14
N PHE A 36 -2.00 -3.84 7.85
CA PHE A 36 -0.83 -4.12 7.03
C PHE A 36 -0.45 -2.90 6.19
N VAL A 37 0.83 -2.53 6.22
CA VAL A 37 1.39 -1.57 5.27
C VAL A 37 2.56 -2.24 4.56
N LYS A 38 2.48 -2.35 3.23
CA LYS A 38 3.55 -2.85 2.37
C LYS A 38 4.03 -1.70 1.49
N ILE A 39 5.29 -1.31 1.67
CA ILE A 39 5.97 -0.43 0.74
C ILE A 39 6.62 -1.32 -0.32
N VAL A 40 6.38 -1.02 -1.59
CA VAL A 40 6.88 -1.77 -2.75
C VAL A 40 7.65 -0.85 -3.68
N ASP A 41 8.42 -1.44 -4.59
CA ASP A 41 9.16 -0.69 -5.60
C ASP A 41 8.24 -0.04 -6.63
N ASP A 42 8.77 0.91 -7.38
CA ASP A 42 8.07 1.53 -8.50
C ASP A 42 7.56 0.48 -9.50
N ARG A 43 6.37 0.71 -10.06
CA ARG A 43 5.67 -0.16 -11.02
C ARG A 43 5.28 -1.54 -10.48
N TRP A 44 5.34 -1.77 -9.18
CA TRP A 44 4.84 -3.01 -8.60
C TRP A 44 3.30 -3.09 -8.69
N LEU A 45 2.57 -1.98 -8.59
CA LEU A 45 1.11 -1.97 -8.62
C LEU A 45 0.58 -2.16 -10.04
N ILE A 46 -0.29 -3.15 -10.19
CA ILE A 46 -1.00 -3.42 -11.44
C ILE A 46 -1.99 -2.30 -11.70
N LYS A 47 -1.93 -1.72 -12.90
CA LYS A 47 -2.85 -0.69 -13.39
C LYS A 47 -3.70 -1.25 -14.53
N THR A 48 -4.94 -0.78 -14.61
CA THR A 48 -5.79 -0.99 -15.80
C THR A 48 -5.20 -0.27 -17.00
N SER A 49 -5.67 -0.59 -18.22
CA SER A 49 -5.25 0.11 -19.44
C SER A 49 -5.46 1.64 -19.38
N SER A 50 -6.41 2.11 -18.57
CA SER A 50 -6.66 3.54 -18.33
C SER A 50 -5.78 4.17 -17.23
N GLY A 51 -4.82 3.42 -16.67
CA GLY A 51 -3.88 3.89 -15.64
C GLY A 51 -4.40 3.83 -14.20
N LYS A 52 -5.67 3.46 -13.98
CA LYS A 52 -6.23 3.31 -12.62
C LYS A 52 -5.67 2.07 -11.91
N ILE A 53 -5.48 2.13 -10.59
CA ILE A 53 -5.06 0.98 -9.77
C ILE A 53 -6.10 -0.15 -9.87
N ALA A 54 -5.65 -1.33 -10.31
CA ALA A 54 -6.47 -2.53 -10.38
C ALA A 54 -6.53 -3.21 -9.00
N ARG A 55 -7.41 -2.73 -8.10
CA ARG A 55 -7.43 -3.15 -6.68
C ARG A 55 -7.57 -4.67 -6.47
N GLY A 56 -8.44 -5.35 -7.23
CA GLY A 56 -8.62 -6.80 -7.13
C GLY A 56 -7.34 -7.58 -7.46
N ALA A 57 -6.75 -7.30 -8.62
CA ALA A 57 -5.50 -7.92 -9.06
C ALA A 57 -4.33 -7.64 -8.10
N ASN A 58 -4.23 -6.43 -7.55
CA ASN A 58 -3.20 -6.11 -6.56
C ASN A 58 -3.43 -6.82 -5.22
N ARG A 59 -4.68 -7.03 -4.80
CA ARG A 59 -5.00 -7.82 -3.61
C ARG A 59 -4.53 -9.27 -3.80
N GLU A 60 -4.83 -9.87 -4.94
CA GLU A 60 -4.40 -11.23 -5.27
C GLU A 60 -2.87 -11.34 -5.34
N LYS A 61 -2.20 -10.41 -6.03
CA LYS A 61 -0.74 -10.34 -6.09
C LYS A 61 -0.11 -10.24 -4.71
N TRP A 62 -0.62 -9.35 -3.85
CA TRP A 62 -0.11 -9.17 -2.49
C TRP A 62 -0.31 -10.41 -1.62
N LEU A 63 -1.45 -11.11 -1.76
CA LEU A 63 -1.71 -12.36 -1.03
C LEU A 63 -0.81 -13.51 -1.51
N GLY A 64 -0.46 -13.54 -2.80
CA GLY A 64 0.42 -14.56 -3.39
C GLY A 64 1.91 -14.36 -3.09
N GLU A 65 2.37 -13.13 -2.84
CA GLU A 65 3.75 -12.82 -2.45
C GLU A 65 4.00 -12.89 -0.93
N ARG A 66 3.00 -13.27 -0.14
CA ARG A 66 3.06 -13.25 1.33
C ARG A 66 3.77 -14.47 1.92
#